data_AF-K4KHZ4-F1
#
_entry.id   AF-K4KHZ4-F1
#
_cell.length_a   1.000
_cell.length_b   1.000
_cell.length_c   1.000
_cell.angle_alpha   90.00
_cell.angle_beta   90.00
_cell.angle_gamma   90.00
#
_symmetry.space_group_name_H-M   'P 1'
#
loop_
_entity.id
_entity.type
_entity.pdbx_description
1 polymer ?
#
loop_
_entity_poly.entity_id
_entity_poly.type
_entity_poly.pdbx_seq_one_letter_code
_entity_poly.pdbx_strand_id
1 'polypeptide(L)'
;MSRAFLRRVLLGWLLVVQGVWADVITPSDRVTTGLNVRALASDTVIAALAPGESATYVATIPQYYVIELADGRRGRVAKAWARYVEGTTQSILKIASFNIQIFGMTKAGKPAVMAELADIVRQYDVVAVQEIKDASQQVPTLFLNTINADGTHYAFLLSERGGQQPDDQGSQEPYAFFYNTDTVKPVDAGQLFDDAADDLFQREPFMARFASVQGGLTFVMITVHTKPEEAVPEIKALHRVVQTAQAHYLGEDDFVVLGDFNAGCDYASPAEFVGHAIASEYHWLIPDDADTNVSTNSACAYDRILITEGMVGDYTGEWGVGTVSSKTVSDHFPVWAEFKVGHHN
;
A
#
# COMPACT_ATOMS: atom_id res chain seq x y z
N MET A 1 42.05 25.13 4.06
CA MET A 1 41.16 23.95 3.87
C MET A 1 39.87 24.22 4.61
N SER A 2 38.76 24.31 3.89
CA SER A 2 37.37 24.00 4.31
C SER A 2 36.44 24.66 3.31
N ARG A 3 35.93 23.86 2.36
CA ARG A 3 34.96 24.28 1.35
C ARG A 3 33.58 24.25 1.99
N ALA A 4 32.89 25.40 1.98
CA ALA A 4 31.46 25.47 2.26
C ALA A 4 30.70 24.65 1.21
N PHE A 5 29.96 23.63 1.65
CA PHE A 5 29.09 22.83 0.81
C PHE A 5 27.66 23.34 1.00
N LEU A 6 27.20 24.18 0.06
CA LEU A 6 25.78 24.51 -0.11
C LEU A 6 25.06 23.23 -0.56
N ARG A 7 24.26 22.61 0.31
CA ARG A 7 23.25 21.62 -0.12
C ARG A 7 22.02 22.39 -0.63
N ARG A 8 21.86 22.44 -1.95
CA ARG A 8 20.60 22.82 -2.60
C ARG A 8 19.60 21.68 -2.35
N VAL A 9 18.53 21.99 -1.63
CA VAL A 9 17.33 21.14 -1.59
C VAL A 9 16.56 21.40 -2.88
N LEU A 10 16.60 20.46 -3.82
CA LEU A 10 15.66 20.44 -4.94
C LEU A 10 14.38 19.77 -4.44
N LEU A 11 13.32 20.57 -4.24
CA LEU A 11 11.96 20.05 -4.21
C LEU A 11 11.61 19.62 -5.65
N GLY A 12 11.80 18.35 -5.96
CA GLY A 12 11.22 17.72 -7.13
C GLY A 12 9.78 17.33 -6.80
N TRP A 13 8.81 18.07 -7.33
CA TRP A 13 7.46 17.55 -7.49
C TRP A 13 7.53 16.41 -8.51
N LEU A 14 7.66 15.17 -8.04
CA LEU A 14 7.32 14.03 -8.89
C LEU A 14 5.80 14.06 -9.05
N LEU A 15 5.32 14.52 -10.19
CA LEU A 15 4.05 14.00 -10.68
C LEU A 15 4.26 12.50 -10.83
N VAL A 16 3.61 11.72 -9.97
CA VAL A 16 3.35 10.31 -10.24
C VAL A 16 2.46 10.30 -11.48
N VAL A 17 3.09 10.18 -12.64
CA VAL A 17 2.38 9.82 -13.86
C VAL A 17 1.95 8.39 -13.62
N GLN A 18 0.71 8.20 -13.17
CA GLN A 18 0.06 6.91 -13.32
C GLN A 18 0.30 6.49 -14.78
N GLY A 19 0.97 5.36 -14.99
CA GLY A 19 1.18 4.80 -16.31
C GLY A 19 -0.18 4.40 -16.87
N VAL A 20 -0.90 5.37 -17.44
CA VAL A 20 -2.06 5.10 -18.27
C VAL A 20 -1.50 4.45 -19.52
N TRP A 21 -1.43 3.13 -19.53
CA TRP A 21 -1.30 2.41 -20.77
C TRP A 21 -2.57 2.71 -21.55
N ALA A 22 -2.49 3.62 -22.50
CA ALA A 22 -3.59 3.85 -23.43
C ALA A 22 -3.87 2.53 -24.15
N ASP A 23 -5.14 2.29 -24.48
CA ASP A 23 -5.53 1.22 -25.40
C ASP A 23 -4.58 1.19 -26.60
N VAL A 24 -4.18 0.00 -27.03
CA VAL A 24 -3.31 -0.16 -28.19
C VAL A 24 -3.94 -1.08 -29.23
N ILE A 25 -3.52 -0.88 -30.46
CA ILE A 25 -3.79 -1.78 -31.57
C ILE A 25 -2.50 -2.51 -31.93
N THR A 26 -2.58 -3.84 -32.00
CA THR A 26 -1.47 -4.71 -32.44
C THR A 26 -1.85 -5.46 -33.71
N PRO A 27 -0.90 -5.89 -34.55
CA PRO A 27 -1.17 -6.86 -35.59
C PRO A 27 -1.72 -8.18 -35.01
N SER A 28 -2.75 -8.74 -35.64
CA SER A 28 -3.26 -10.07 -35.26
C SER A 28 -2.27 -11.19 -35.60
N ASP A 29 -2.40 -12.38 -35.02
CA ASP A 29 -1.54 -13.55 -35.31
C ASP A 29 -1.52 -13.98 -36.79
N ARG A 30 -2.46 -13.49 -37.60
CA ARG A 30 -2.51 -13.73 -39.05
C ARG A 30 -1.51 -12.87 -39.83
N VAL A 31 -0.97 -11.83 -39.22
CA VAL A 31 0.01 -10.93 -39.83
C VAL A 31 1.40 -11.49 -39.58
N THR A 32 2.09 -11.89 -40.65
CA THR A 32 3.43 -12.50 -40.57
C THR A 32 4.57 -11.56 -40.98
N THR A 33 4.25 -10.45 -41.65
CA THR A 33 5.24 -9.51 -42.20
C THR A 33 5.00 -8.07 -41.76
N GLY A 34 3.77 -7.57 -41.88
CA GLY A 34 3.41 -6.26 -41.38
C GLY A 34 1.96 -5.87 -41.66
N LEU A 35 1.39 -5.08 -40.76
CA LEU A 35 0.05 -4.50 -40.87
C LEU A 35 0.17 -3.08 -41.42
N ASN A 36 -0.27 -2.87 -42.67
CA ASN A 36 -0.24 -1.55 -43.30
C ASN A 36 -1.12 -0.55 -42.56
N VAL A 37 -0.54 0.58 -42.21
CA VAL A 37 -1.22 1.76 -41.68
C VAL A 37 -1.50 2.70 -42.85
N ARG A 38 -2.77 2.98 -43.12
CA ARG A 38 -3.19 3.89 -44.19
C ARG A 38 -3.53 5.27 -43.65
N ALA A 39 -3.40 6.30 -44.47
CA ALA A 39 -3.84 7.65 -44.11
C ALA A 39 -5.36 7.69 -43.81
N LEU A 40 -5.80 8.63 -42.97
CA LEU A 40 -7.22 8.73 -42.61
C LEU A 40 -8.13 9.11 -43.79
N ALA A 41 -7.63 9.95 -44.69
CA ALA A 41 -8.39 10.50 -45.81
C ALA A 41 -8.15 9.78 -47.16
N SER A 42 -7.26 8.79 -47.22
CA SER A 42 -6.91 8.10 -48.48
C SER A 42 -6.36 6.70 -48.21
N ASP A 43 -6.26 5.86 -49.24
CA ASP A 43 -5.67 4.52 -49.10
C ASP A 43 -4.14 4.48 -49.18
N THR A 44 -3.47 5.63 -49.22
CA THR A 44 -2.01 5.70 -49.17
C THR A 44 -1.48 5.05 -47.90
N VAL A 45 -0.54 4.11 -48.02
CA VAL A 45 0.17 3.50 -46.88
C VAL A 45 1.19 4.50 -46.37
N ILE A 46 1.14 4.81 -45.08
CA ILE A 46 1.99 5.81 -44.41
C ILE A 46 2.99 5.19 -43.44
N ALA A 47 2.74 3.96 -43.00
CA ALA A 47 3.61 3.14 -42.16
C ALA A 47 3.15 1.67 -42.22
N ALA A 48 3.88 0.77 -41.57
CA ALA A 48 3.44 -0.59 -41.29
C ALA A 48 3.86 -0.97 -39.87
N LEU A 49 3.01 -1.71 -39.15
CA LEU A 49 3.33 -2.31 -37.86
C LEU A 49 3.82 -3.75 -38.07
N ALA A 50 5.03 -4.07 -37.64
CA ALA A 50 5.56 -5.44 -37.66
C ALA A 50 4.89 -6.31 -36.59
N PRO A 51 4.89 -7.65 -36.72
CA PRO A 51 4.42 -8.55 -35.66
C PRO A 51 5.12 -8.22 -34.32
N GLY A 52 4.34 -8.03 -33.26
CA GLY A 52 4.83 -7.62 -31.94
C GLY A 52 4.87 -6.10 -31.70
N GLU A 53 4.72 -5.27 -32.74
CA GLU A 53 4.59 -3.82 -32.58
C GLU A 53 3.15 -3.41 -32.22
N SER A 54 3.01 -2.20 -31.67
CA SER A 54 1.73 -1.63 -31.28
C SER A 54 1.66 -0.14 -31.63
N ALA A 55 0.44 0.38 -31.70
CA ALA A 55 0.17 1.81 -31.84
C ALA A 55 -1.00 2.19 -30.95
N THR A 56 -1.01 3.43 -30.45
CA THR A 56 -2.07 3.92 -29.55
C THR A 56 -3.42 3.94 -30.28
N TYR A 57 -4.44 3.35 -29.68
CA TYR A 57 -5.81 3.42 -30.16
C TYR A 57 -6.36 4.84 -29.94
N VAL A 58 -7.06 5.36 -30.95
CA VAL A 58 -7.66 6.69 -30.90
C VAL A 58 -9.18 6.61 -31.02
N ALA A 59 -9.67 5.83 -31.98
CA ALA A 59 -11.09 5.71 -32.24
C ALA A 59 -11.42 4.48 -33.08
N THR A 60 -12.69 4.13 -33.11
CA THR A 60 -13.24 3.12 -34.00
C THR A 60 -14.06 3.78 -35.10
N ILE A 61 -13.81 3.39 -36.35
CA ILE A 61 -14.67 3.72 -37.50
C ILE A 61 -15.15 2.42 -38.18
N PRO A 62 -16.12 2.46 -39.10
CA PRO A 62 -16.54 1.26 -39.82
C PRO A 62 -15.34 0.56 -40.47
N GLN A 63 -15.18 -0.74 -40.19
CA GLN A 63 -14.10 -1.62 -40.70
C GLN A 63 -12.65 -1.32 -40.24
N TYR A 64 -12.38 -0.17 -39.60
CA TYR A 64 -11.01 0.22 -39.22
C TYR A 64 -10.91 0.67 -37.76
N TYR A 65 -9.71 0.52 -37.18
CA TYR A 65 -9.27 1.28 -36.02
C TYR A 65 -8.47 2.49 -36.48
N VAL A 66 -8.70 3.64 -35.83
CA VAL A 66 -7.85 4.83 -35.93
C VAL A 66 -6.78 4.72 -34.86
N ILE A 67 -5.53 4.88 -35.26
CA ILE A 67 -4.35 4.74 -34.41
C ILE A 67 -3.45 5.96 -34.52
N GLU A 68 -2.67 6.21 -33.48
CA GLU A 68 -1.57 7.16 -33.45
C GLU A 68 -0.24 6.41 -33.34
N LEU A 69 0.66 6.67 -34.28
CA LEU A 69 2.00 6.10 -34.30
C LEU A 69 2.90 6.82 -33.29
N ALA A 70 4.01 6.21 -32.91
CA ALA A 70 4.98 6.77 -31.97
C ALA A 70 5.54 8.15 -32.38
N ASP A 71 5.50 8.47 -33.68
CA ASP A 71 5.91 9.78 -34.22
C ASP A 71 4.77 10.81 -34.27
N GLY A 72 3.62 10.51 -33.67
CA GLY A 72 2.43 11.36 -33.59
C GLY A 72 1.56 11.36 -34.85
N ARG A 73 1.95 10.67 -35.93
CA ARG A 73 1.11 10.57 -37.14
C ARG A 73 -0.10 9.68 -36.87
N ARG A 74 -1.26 10.10 -37.35
CA ARG A 74 -2.50 9.31 -37.28
C ARG A 74 -2.81 8.59 -38.58
N GLY A 75 -3.24 7.34 -38.45
CA GLY A 75 -3.64 6.50 -39.55
C GLY A 75 -4.75 5.54 -39.17
N ARG A 76 -5.12 4.67 -40.11
CA ARG A 76 -6.12 3.63 -39.92
C ARG A 76 -5.56 2.26 -40.28
N VAL A 77 -5.97 1.25 -39.53
CA VAL A 77 -5.68 -0.16 -39.77
C VAL A 77 -6.97 -0.97 -39.83
N ALA A 78 -7.02 -1.98 -40.69
CA ALA A 78 -8.23 -2.78 -40.87
C ALA A 78 -8.45 -3.70 -39.66
N LYS A 79 -9.66 -3.68 -39.09
CA LYS A 79 -10.03 -4.51 -37.92
C LYS A 79 -9.82 -6.00 -38.15
N ALA A 80 -9.99 -6.46 -39.39
CA ALA A 80 -9.74 -7.84 -39.75
C ALA A 80 -8.29 -8.29 -39.52
N TRP A 81 -7.32 -7.37 -39.51
CA TRP A 81 -5.90 -7.73 -39.41
C TRP A 81 -5.24 -7.26 -38.11
N ALA A 82 -6.05 -6.70 -37.21
CA ALA A 82 -5.59 -6.03 -36.02
C ALA A 82 -6.34 -6.54 -34.79
N ARG A 83 -5.69 -6.52 -33.64
CA ARG A 83 -6.30 -6.76 -32.33
C ARG A 83 -6.35 -5.44 -31.58
N TYR A 84 -7.50 -5.17 -30.99
CA TYR A 84 -7.61 -4.16 -29.95
C TYR A 84 -7.17 -4.82 -28.64
N VAL A 85 -6.21 -4.19 -27.99
CA VAL A 85 -5.73 -4.55 -26.66
C VAL A 85 -6.13 -3.39 -25.78
N GLU A 86 -7.10 -3.64 -24.91
CA GLU A 86 -7.51 -2.66 -23.90
C GLU A 86 -6.29 -2.33 -23.05
N GLY A 87 -6.05 -1.03 -22.88
CA GLY A 87 -4.98 -0.53 -22.05
C GLY A 87 -5.39 -0.80 -20.61
N THR A 88 -4.76 -1.78 -19.99
CA THR A 88 -4.92 -1.95 -18.56
C THR A 88 -4.19 -0.78 -17.91
N THR A 89 -4.93 0.20 -17.38
CA THR A 89 -4.39 0.93 -16.23
C THR A 89 -4.09 -0.15 -15.21
N GLN A 90 -2.81 -0.42 -14.99
CA GLN A 90 -2.40 -1.25 -13.87
C GLN A 90 -2.83 -0.45 -12.65
N SER A 91 -3.98 -0.84 -12.10
CA SER A 91 -4.54 -0.19 -10.94
C SER A 91 -3.64 -0.58 -9.77
N ILE A 92 -3.27 0.40 -8.94
CA ILE A 92 -2.31 0.21 -7.86
C ILE A 92 -3.04 0.55 -6.58
N LEU A 93 -2.95 -0.33 -5.58
CA LEU A 93 -3.28 -0.01 -4.20
C LEU A 93 -2.03 0.42 -3.46
N LYS A 94 -2.13 1.54 -2.74
CA LYS A 94 -1.12 2.00 -1.81
C LYS A 94 -1.56 1.67 -0.39
N ILE A 95 -0.84 0.74 0.23
CA ILE A 95 -1.11 0.24 1.59
C ILE A 95 -0.10 0.87 2.55
N ALA A 96 -0.56 1.35 3.70
CA ALA A 96 0.31 1.99 4.69
C ALA A 96 0.06 1.55 6.13
N SER A 97 1.05 1.82 6.98
CA SER A 97 0.97 1.76 8.43
C SER A 97 1.38 3.10 9.04
N PHE A 98 0.72 3.52 10.12
CA PHE A 98 1.03 4.77 10.79
C PHE A 98 0.74 4.72 12.30
N ASN A 99 1.80 4.75 13.12
CA ASN A 99 1.69 5.10 14.52
C ASN A 99 1.51 6.63 14.63
N ILE A 100 0.34 7.09 15.09
CA ILE A 100 0.00 8.52 15.22
C ILE A 100 0.48 9.12 16.57
N GLN A 101 0.99 8.28 17.47
CA GLN A 101 1.43 8.61 18.83
C GLN A 101 0.31 9.20 19.70
N ILE A 102 -0.16 8.45 20.70
CA ILE A 102 -1.17 8.89 21.67
C ILE A 102 -2.35 9.58 20.95
N PHE A 103 -2.98 8.86 20.04
CA PHE A 103 -4.09 9.36 19.26
C PHE A 103 -5.40 9.37 20.05
N GLY A 104 -5.46 10.29 21.02
CA GLY A 104 -6.59 10.51 21.90
C GLY A 104 -7.28 11.86 21.70
N MET A 105 -8.32 12.13 22.50
CA MET A 105 -9.16 13.33 22.39
C MET A 105 -8.38 14.66 22.45
N THR A 106 -7.27 14.71 23.22
CA THR A 106 -6.41 15.91 23.27
C THR A 106 -5.75 16.22 21.93
N LYS A 107 -5.33 15.19 21.18
CA LYS A 107 -4.79 15.37 19.83
C LYS A 107 -5.91 15.67 18.84
N ALA A 108 -7.02 14.95 18.93
CA ALA A 108 -8.20 15.19 18.09
C ALA A 108 -8.79 16.61 18.25
N GLY A 109 -8.61 17.23 19.42
CA GLY A 109 -9.00 18.62 19.67
C GLY A 109 -8.10 19.69 19.01
N LYS A 110 -7.07 19.30 18.24
CA LYS A 110 -6.17 20.22 17.53
C LYS A 110 -6.47 20.21 16.02
N PRO A 111 -7.23 21.18 15.48
CA PRO A 111 -7.69 21.13 14.09
C PRO A 111 -6.57 21.05 13.05
N ALA A 112 -5.46 21.77 13.26
CA ALA A 112 -4.33 21.73 12.34
C ALA A 112 -3.65 20.35 12.30
N VAL A 113 -3.55 19.65 13.44
CA VAL A 113 -3.00 18.29 13.50
C VAL A 113 -3.94 17.32 12.80
N MET A 114 -5.24 17.40 13.07
CA MET A 114 -6.24 16.54 12.44
C MET A 114 -6.32 16.74 10.91
N ALA A 115 -6.19 17.99 10.44
CA ALA A 115 -6.15 18.29 9.01
C ALA A 115 -4.93 17.64 8.34
N GLU A 116 -3.74 17.77 8.94
CA GLU A 116 -2.53 17.14 8.40
C GLU A 116 -2.61 15.61 8.43
N LEU A 117 -3.09 15.01 9.52
CA LEU A 117 -3.30 13.56 9.60
C LEU A 117 -4.27 13.08 8.53
N ALA A 118 -5.33 13.85 8.24
CA ALA A 118 -6.26 13.55 7.16
C ALA A 118 -5.60 13.65 5.79
N ASP A 119 -4.81 14.70 5.53
CA ASP A 119 -4.04 14.85 4.28
C ASP A 119 -3.03 13.71 4.08
N ILE A 120 -2.44 13.19 5.16
CA ILE A 120 -1.58 12.00 5.13
C ILE A 120 -2.39 10.76 4.77
N VAL A 121 -3.47 10.46 5.49
CA VAL A 121 -4.27 9.24 5.26
C VAL A 121 -4.86 9.21 3.86
N ARG A 122 -5.27 10.35 3.30
CA ARG A 122 -5.85 10.43 1.94
C ARG A 122 -4.90 10.02 0.82
N GLN A 123 -3.60 9.89 1.09
CA GLN A 123 -2.62 9.44 0.09
C GLN A 123 -2.62 7.93 -0.15
N TYR A 124 -3.38 7.17 0.63
CA TYR A 124 -3.32 5.71 0.68
C TYR A 124 -4.70 5.10 0.51
N ASP A 125 -4.78 3.94 -0.13
CA ASP A 125 -6.04 3.22 -0.28
C ASP A 125 -6.48 2.55 1.02
N VAL A 126 -5.53 2.10 1.84
CA VAL A 126 -5.78 1.62 3.19
C VAL A 126 -4.60 1.89 4.10
N VAL A 127 -4.89 2.34 5.33
CA VAL A 127 -3.90 2.69 6.35
C VAL A 127 -4.24 1.99 7.65
N ALA A 128 -3.30 1.24 8.20
CA ALA A 128 -3.37 0.80 9.59
C ALA A 128 -2.91 1.91 10.53
N VAL A 129 -3.74 2.25 11.51
CA VAL A 129 -3.48 3.27 12.51
C VAL A 129 -3.31 2.60 13.88
N GLN A 130 -2.18 2.85 14.52
CA GLN A 130 -1.85 2.39 15.86
C GLN A 130 -1.95 3.53 16.90
N GLU A 131 -1.81 3.17 18.19
CA GLU A 131 -1.84 4.10 19.34
C GLU A 131 -3.14 4.91 19.52
N ILE A 132 -4.31 4.30 19.25
CA ILE A 132 -5.60 4.94 19.51
C ILE A 132 -5.89 4.98 21.02
N LYS A 133 -5.47 6.05 21.68
CA LYS A 133 -5.65 6.27 23.13
C LYS A 133 -6.95 7.02 23.44
N ASP A 134 -8.08 6.39 23.16
CA ASP A 134 -9.39 7.01 23.32
C ASP A 134 -10.37 6.18 24.14
N ALA A 135 -10.52 6.51 25.43
CA ALA A 135 -11.52 5.90 26.31
C ALA A 135 -12.96 6.23 25.90
N SER A 136 -13.20 7.30 25.15
CA SER A 136 -14.54 7.72 24.73
C SER A 136 -15.04 7.04 23.45
N GLN A 137 -14.14 6.36 22.71
CA GLN A 137 -14.40 5.73 21.41
C GLN A 137 -14.93 6.68 20.32
N GLN A 138 -14.64 7.98 20.44
CA GLN A 138 -15.05 9.03 19.49
C GLN A 138 -13.97 9.38 18.47
N VAL A 139 -12.68 9.24 18.82
CA VAL A 139 -11.53 9.66 18.00
C VAL A 139 -11.59 9.04 16.60
N PRO A 140 -11.82 7.72 16.41
CA PRO A 140 -11.91 7.15 15.06
C PRO A 140 -13.00 7.81 14.20
N THR A 141 -14.17 8.10 14.79
CA THR A 141 -15.28 8.76 14.09
C THR A 141 -14.98 10.23 13.78
N LEU A 142 -14.40 10.96 14.73
CA LEU A 142 -13.96 12.35 14.51
C LEU A 142 -12.90 12.43 13.41
N PHE A 143 -11.98 11.46 13.39
CA PHE A 143 -10.95 11.38 12.38
C PHE A 143 -11.53 11.06 11.01
N LEU A 144 -12.43 10.08 10.93
CA LEU A 144 -13.15 9.78 9.69
C LEU A 144 -13.86 10.99 9.11
N ASN A 145 -14.58 11.74 9.97
CA ASN A 145 -15.26 12.97 9.54
C ASN A 145 -14.27 14.03 9.03
N THR A 146 -13.07 14.08 9.59
CA THR A 146 -12.02 15.00 9.13
C THR A 146 -11.44 14.55 7.79
N ILE A 147 -11.21 13.24 7.61
CA ILE A 147 -10.77 12.64 6.34
C ILE A 147 -11.82 12.92 5.25
N ASN A 148 -13.10 12.70 5.50
CA ASN A 148 -14.13 12.89 4.48
C ASN A 148 -14.55 14.36 4.26
N ALA A 149 -13.95 15.32 4.98
CA ALA A 149 -14.35 16.73 4.91
C ALA A 149 -14.06 17.39 3.55
N ASP A 150 -13.18 16.82 2.73
CA ASP A 150 -12.85 17.29 1.38
C ASP A 150 -13.69 16.60 0.29
N GLY A 151 -14.62 15.72 0.67
CA GLY A 151 -15.46 14.95 -0.25
C GLY A 151 -14.87 13.60 -0.66
N THR A 152 -13.72 13.19 -0.10
CA THR A 152 -13.25 11.80 -0.20
C THR A 152 -14.19 10.83 0.51
N HIS A 153 -14.15 9.56 0.11
CA HIS A 153 -14.98 8.50 0.66
C HIS A 153 -14.13 7.48 1.40
N TYR A 154 -13.89 7.72 2.68
CA TYR A 154 -13.29 6.74 3.57
C TYR A 154 -14.33 6.13 4.50
N ALA A 155 -14.02 4.91 4.94
CA ALA A 155 -14.61 4.26 6.09
C ALA A 155 -13.48 3.72 6.99
N PHE A 156 -13.82 3.17 8.15
CA PHE A 156 -12.83 2.48 8.97
C PHE A 156 -13.36 1.16 9.52
N LEU A 157 -12.43 0.23 9.76
CA LEU A 157 -12.64 -1.00 10.51
C LEU A 157 -11.85 -0.89 11.82
N LEU A 158 -12.53 -1.04 12.96
CA LEU A 158 -11.95 -0.86 14.29
C LEU A 158 -11.90 -2.20 15.01
N SER A 159 -10.74 -2.54 15.57
CA SER A 159 -10.59 -3.74 16.38
C SER A 159 -11.20 -3.58 17.77
N GLU A 160 -11.39 -4.69 18.47
CA GLU A 160 -11.46 -4.65 19.93
C GLU A 160 -10.15 -4.09 20.52
N ARG A 161 -10.15 -3.73 21.80
CA ARG A 161 -8.90 -3.33 22.47
C ARG A 161 -8.02 -4.56 22.62
N GLY A 162 -6.77 -4.46 22.16
CA GLY A 162 -5.73 -5.41 22.54
C GLY A 162 -5.26 -5.17 23.98
N GLY A 163 -4.35 -5.99 24.47
CA GLY A 163 -3.94 -6.08 25.87
C GLY A 163 -5.04 -6.71 26.72
N GLN A 164 -5.58 -7.84 26.27
CA GLN A 164 -6.68 -8.52 26.96
C GLN A 164 -6.20 -9.27 28.20
N GLN A 165 -4.90 -9.57 28.29
CA GLN A 165 -4.31 -10.27 29.42
C GLN A 165 -4.23 -9.39 30.69
N PRO A 166 -4.21 -10.00 31.90
CA PRO A 166 -4.23 -9.26 33.16
C PRO A 166 -3.06 -8.29 33.37
N ASP A 167 -1.88 -8.60 32.84
CA ASP A 167 -0.67 -7.79 32.96
C ASP A 167 -0.58 -6.64 31.94
N ASP A 168 -1.43 -6.65 30.90
CA ASP A 168 -1.45 -5.62 29.84
C ASP A 168 -2.61 -4.61 29.93
N GLN A 169 -3.45 -4.70 30.95
CA GLN A 169 -4.63 -3.83 31.11
C GLN A 169 -4.28 -2.31 31.11
N GLY A 170 -3.04 -1.93 31.43
CA GLY A 170 -2.57 -0.53 31.37
C GLY A 170 -2.14 -0.05 29.98
N SER A 171 -1.94 -0.98 29.04
CA SER A 171 -1.38 -0.75 27.71
C SER A 171 -2.39 -0.86 26.58
N GLN A 172 -3.67 -1.08 26.90
CA GLN A 172 -4.73 -1.35 25.94
C GLN A 172 -4.91 -0.26 24.89
N GLU A 173 -4.90 -0.68 23.63
CA GLU A 173 -5.08 0.14 22.44
C GLU A 173 -5.87 -0.68 21.40
N PRO A 174 -6.93 -0.13 20.79
CA PRO A 174 -7.46 -0.69 19.56
C PRO A 174 -6.60 -0.25 18.36
N TYR A 175 -6.67 -1.05 17.31
CA TYR A 175 -6.17 -0.73 15.97
C TYR A 175 -7.33 -0.30 15.08
N ALA A 176 -7.05 0.53 14.07
CA ALA A 176 -8.03 0.82 13.04
C ALA A 176 -7.41 0.72 11.64
N PHE A 177 -8.14 0.14 10.69
CA PHE A 177 -7.86 0.29 9.28
C PHE A 177 -8.77 1.38 8.71
N PHE A 178 -8.21 2.50 8.27
CA PHE A 178 -8.95 3.51 7.49
C PHE A 178 -8.75 3.20 6.01
N TYR A 179 -9.83 3.16 5.24
CA TYR A 179 -9.78 2.69 3.87
C TYR A 179 -10.67 3.50 2.94
N ASN A 180 -10.18 3.76 1.73
CA ASN A 180 -10.91 4.44 0.67
C ASN A 180 -11.93 3.47 0.05
N THR A 181 -13.22 3.78 0.22
CA THR A 181 -14.32 2.90 -0.21
C THR A 181 -14.46 2.82 -1.73
N ASP A 182 -13.81 3.72 -2.47
CA ASP A 182 -13.80 3.71 -3.94
C ASP A 182 -12.79 2.69 -4.51
N THR A 183 -11.78 2.29 -3.73
CA THR A 183 -10.68 1.42 -4.20
C THR A 183 -10.61 0.10 -3.46
N VAL A 184 -10.98 0.05 -2.18
CA VAL A 184 -10.91 -1.15 -1.35
C VAL A 184 -12.17 -1.33 -0.50
N LYS A 185 -12.49 -2.58 -0.16
CA LYS A 185 -13.57 -2.93 0.75
C LYS A 185 -13.15 -4.05 1.70
N PRO A 186 -13.55 -4.01 2.98
CA PRO A 186 -13.39 -5.13 3.88
C PRO A 186 -14.29 -6.29 3.43
N VAL A 187 -13.77 -7.50 3.54
CA VAL A 187 -14.50 -8.75 3.28
C VAL A 187 -15.14 -9.28 4.57
N ASP A 188 -14.56 -8.93 5.72
CA ASP A 188 -15.03 -9.29 7.06
C ASP A 188 -14.82 -8.15 8.06
N ALA A 189 -15.17 -8.41 9.33
CA ALA A 189 -15.01 -7.44 10.42
C ALA A 189 -13.62 -7.49 11.09
N GLY A 190 -12.74 -8.39 10.65
CA GLY A 190 -11.48 -8.72 11.30
C GLY A 190 -11.62 -9.37 12.66
N GLN A 191 -10.48 -9.78 13.24
CA GLN A 191 -10.37 -10.28 14.61
C GLN A 191 -8.97 -10.01 15.17
N LEU A 192 -8.86 -9.93 16.49
CA LEU A 192 -7.56 -10.01 17.16
C LEU A 192 -7.06 -11.46 17.13
N PHE A 193 -5.75 -11.62 17.04
CA PHE A 193 -5.10 -12.92 17.25
C PHE A 193 -5.39 -13.42 18.67
N ASP A 194 -5.94 -14.62 18.80
CA ASP A 194 -6.15 -15.24 20.11
C ASP A 194 -4.85 -15.89 20.59
N ASP A 195 -4.23 -15.26 21.59
CA ASP A 195 -3.04 -15.76 22.26
C ASP A 195 -3.27 -16.13 23.72
N ALA A 196 -4.52 -16.31 24.16
CA ALA A 196 -4.86 -16.51 25.57
C ALA A 196 -4.18 -17.74 26.23
N ALA A 197 -3.68 -18.67 25.42
CA ALA A 197 -2.93 -19.83 25.91
C ALA A 197 -1.43 -19.56 26.15
N ASP A 198 -0.82 -18.66 25.37
CA ASP A 198 0.63 -18.51 25.28
C ASP A 198 1.14 -17.09 25.58
N ASP A 199 0.24 -16.09 25.63
CA ASP A 199 0.52 -14.71 26.05
C ASP A 199 1.73 -14.13 25.31
N LEU A 200 1.58 -14.03 23.98
CA LEU A 200 2.70 -13.76 23.08
C LEU A 200 2.88 -12.27 22.80
N PHE A 201 1.84 -11.46 23.01
CA PHE A 201 1.82 -10.05 22.63
C PHE A 201 1.20 -9.20 23.72
N GLN A 202 1.84 -8.08 24.05
CA GLN A 202 1.20 -7.05 24.89
C GLN A 202 -0.06 -6.46 24.22
N ARG A 203 -0.06 -6.39 22.89
CA ARG A 203 -1.20 -5.96 22.08
C ARG A 203 -1.36 -6.95 20.93
N GLU A 204 -2.33 -7.83 21.05
CA GLU A 204 -2.63 -8.89 20.11
C GLU A 204 -2.82 -8.31 18.69
N PRO A 205 -2.15 -8.84 17.65
CA PRO A 205 -2.27 -8.30 16.30
C PRO A 205 -3.70 -8.35 15.77
N PHE A 206 -4.11 -7.29 15.06
CA PHE A 206 -5.41 -7.22 14.41
C PHE A 206 -5.31 -7.63 12.95
N MET A 207 -6.14 -8.61 12.56
CA MET A 207 -6.15 -9.16 11.20
C MET A 207 -7.52 -9.04 10.55
N ALA A 208 -7.55 -8.55 9.31
CA ALA A 208 -8.79 -8.39 8.52
C ALA A 208 -8.52 -8.61 7.03
N ARG A 209 -9.51 -9.19 6.33
CA ARG A 209 -9.43 -9.43 4.89
C ARG A 209 -10.03 -8.27 4.11
N PHE A 210 -9.35 -7.86 3.04
CA PHE A 210 -9.76 -6.82 2.12
C PHE A 210 -9.82 -7.35 0.69
N ALA A 211 -10.58 -6.65 -0.14
CA ALA A 211 -10.62 -6.86 -1.58
C ALA A 211 -10.57 -5.52 -2.30
N SER A 212 -9.86 -5.47 -3.43
CA SER A 212 -10.00 -4.38 -4.38
C SER A 212 -11.46 -4.29 -4.86
N VAL A 213 -12.00 -3.07 -4.92
CA VAL A 213 -13.34 -2.80 -5.47
C VAL A 213 -13.40 -3.17 -6.95
N GLN A 214 -12.29 -2.99 -7.68
CA GLN A 214 -12.17 -3.33 -9.10
C GLN A 214 -12.01 -4.85 -9.33
N GLY A 215 -11.80 -5.63 -8.25
CA GLY A 215 -11.48 -7.05 -8.32
C GLY A 215 -10.01 -7.31 -8.66
N GLY A 216 -9.62 -8.57 -8.72
CA GLY A 216 -8.25 -8.99 -9.10
C GLY A 216 -7.22 -8.99 -7.98
N LEU A 217 -7.54 -8.47 -6.78
CA LEU A 217 -6.70 -8.62 -5.60
C LEU A 217 -7.58 -8.78 -4.35
N THR A 218 -7.33 -9.85 -3.60
CA THR A 218 -7.77 -10.02 -2.21
C THR A 218 -6.52 -10.13 -1.35
N PHE A 219 -6.56 -9.64 -0.12
CA PHE A 219 -5.40 -9.71 0.77
C PHE A 219 -5.84 -9.61 2.22
N VAL A 220 -5.03 -10.15 3.12
CA VAL A 220 -5.21 -10.00 4.56
C VAL A 220 -4.17 -9.02 5.09
N MET A 221 -4.63 -7.98 5.77
CA MET A 221 -3.76 -7.08 6.54
C MET A 221 -3.69 -7.55 7.97
N ILE A 222 -2.48 -7.57 8.52
CA ILE A 222 -2.19 -7.87 9.92
C ILE A 222 -1.41 -6.70 10.51
N THR A 223 -2.02 -5.94 11.42
CA THR A 223 -1.36 -4.83 12.09
C THR A 223 -0.91 -5.20 13.49
N VAL A 224 0.27 -4.74 13.89
CA VAL A 224 0.82 -4.88 15.25
C VAL A 224 1.47 -3.59 15.72
N HIS A 225 1.48 -3.34 17.02
CA HIS A 225 2.28 -2.33 17.69
C HIS A 225 3.04 -3.05 18.80
N THR A 226 4.30 -3.39 18.56
CA THR A 226 5.05 -4.21 19.53
C THR A 226 5.43 -3.42 20.77
N LYS A 227 5.66 -4.10 21.88
CA LYS A 227 6.26 -3.47 23.06
C LYS A 227 7.77 -3.32 22.85
N PRO A 228 8.37 -2.12 23.00
CA PRO A 228 9.80 -1.91 22.72
C PRO A 228 10.73 -2.89 23.45
N GLU A 229 10.45 -3.18 24.73
CA GLU A 229 11.27 -4.12 25.51
C GLU A 229 11.09 -5.59 25.12
N GLU A 230 10.02 -5.93 24.40
CA GLU A 230 9.68 -7.28 23.95
C GLU A 230 9.61 -7.36 22.41
N ALA A 231 10.22 -6.40 21.70
CA ALA A 231 10.11 -6.30 20.24
C ALA A 231 10.57 -7.59 19.55
N VAL A 232 11.72 -8.14 19.97
CA VAL A 232 12.28 -9.36 19.38
C VAL A 232 11.36 -10.59 19.53
N PRO A 233 10.90 -10.97 20.75
CA PRO A 233 9.98 -12.10 20.88
C PRO A 233 8.63 -11.86 20.19
N GLU A 234 8.05 -10.66 20.26
CA GLU A 234 6.77 -10.36 19.59
C GLU A 234 6.90 -10.44 18.05
N ILE A 235 7.96 -9.87 17.47
CA ILE A 235 8.23 -9.98 16.02
C ILE A 235 8.38 -11.45 15.61
N LYS A 236 9.09 -12.26 16.40
CA LYS A 236 9.23 -13.70 16.12
C LYS A 236 7.89 -14.42 16.16
N ALA A 237 7.00 -14.03 17.07
CA ALA A 237 5.67 -14.61 17.21
C ALA A 237 4.74 -14.28 16.03
N LEU A 238 5.00 -13.23 15.24
CA LEU A 238 4.20 -12.89 14.05
C LEU A 238 4.10 -14.02 13.02
N HIS A 239 5.10 -14.91 12.96
CA HIS A 239 4.99 -16.10 12.11
C HIS A 239 3.77 -16.96 12.48
N ARG A 240 3.51 -17.15 13.77
CA ARG A 240 2.35 -17.90 14.26
C ARG A 240 1.05 -17.18 13.94
N VAL A 241 1.04 -15.85 14.00
CA VAL A 241 -0.11 -15.03 13.63
C VAL A 241 -0.47 -15.22 12.17
N VAL A 242 0.52 -15.19 11.27
CA VAL A 242 0.30 -15.47 9.85
C VAL A 242 -0.20 -16.89 9.62
N GLN A 243 0.35 -17.89 10.31
CA GLN A 243 -0.14 -19.28 10.21
C GLN A 243 -1.61 -19.41 10.65
N THR A 244 -1.99 -18.75 11.74
CA THR A 244 -3.39 -18.69 12.19
C THR A 244 -4.27 -17.96 11.18
N ALA A 245 -3.79 -16.85 10.60
CA ALA A 245 -4.51 -16.12 9.57
C ALA A 245 -4.70 -16.98 8.31
N GLN A 246 -3.68 -17.73 7.86
CA GLN A 246 -3.76 -18.66 6.74
C GLN A 246 -4.78 -19.79 6.98
N ALA A 247 -4.85 -20.31 8.21
CA ALA A 247 -5.83 -21.33 8.57
C ALA A 247 -7.26 -20.76 8.63
N HIS A 248 -7.42 -19.49 9.01
CA HIS A 248 -8.71 -18.82 9.11
C HIS A 248 -9.22 -18.35 7.75
N TYR A 249 -8.38 -17.69 6.96
CA TYR A 249 -8.68 -17.13 5.64
C TYR A 249 -8.36 -18.12 4.53
N LEU A 250 -9.07 -19.25 4.51
CA LEU A 250 -8.84 -20.30 3.52
C LEU A 250 -8.94 -19.77 2.09
N GLY A 251 -7.94 -20.11 1.27
CA GLY A 251 -7.86 -19.68 -0.13
C GLY A 251 -7.37 -18.25 -0.32
N GLU A 252 -6.77 -17.64 0.71
CA GLU A 252 -5.93 -16.44 0.60
C GLU A 252 -4.46 -16.82 0.81
N ASP A 253 -3.57 -16.34 -0.03
CA ASP A 253 -2.10 -16.45 0.08
C ASP A 253 -1.40 -15.07 0.15
N ASP A 254 -2.17 -14.01 -0.08
CA ASP A 254 -1.75 -12.62 -0.05
C ASP A 254 -1.90 -12.03 1.37
N PHE A 255 -0.79 -11.96 2.11
CA PHE A 255 -0.75 -11.40 3.45
C PHE A 255 0.24 -10.24 3.53
N VAL A 256 -0.20 -9.14 4.15
CA VAL A 256 0.61 -7.96 4.44
C VAL A 256 0.63 -7.75 5.95
N VAL A 257 1.79 -7.93 6.57
CA VAL A 257 2.01 -7.69 8.00
C VAL A 257 2.72 -6.36 8.16
N LEU A 258 2.16 -5.45 8.96
CA LEU A 258 2.67 -4.08 9.04
C LEU A 258 2.42 -3.47 10.41
N GLY A 259 3.11 -2.39 10.73
CA GLY A 259 2.99 -1.80 12.06
C GLY A 259 4.23 -1.10 12.52
N ASP A 260 4.14 -0.57 13.74
CA ASP A 260 5.30 -0.21 14.54
C ASP A 260 5.84 -1.48 15.20
N PHE A 261 6.90 -2.04 14.63
CA PHE A 261 7.51 -3.27 15.12
C PHE A 261 8.57 -2.98 16.18
N ASN A 262 8.94 -1.71 16.42
CA ASN A 262 10.16 -1.38 17.14
C ASN A 262 11.40 -2.13 16.58
N ALA A 263 11.41 -2.43 15.27
CA ALA A 263 12.40 -3.32 14.64
C ALA A 263 13.73 -2.62 14.28
N GLY A 264 14.32 -1.87 15.22
CA GLY A 264 15.56 -1.16 14.94
C GLY A 264 16.23 -0.57 16.18
N CYS A 265 17.41 0.04 15.95
CA CYS A 265 18.20 0.69 16.99
C CYS A 265 18.45 -0.23 18.20
N ASP A 266 18.06 0.19 19.40
CA ASP A 266 18.36 -0.53 20.64
C ASP A 266 17.34 -1.64 20.97
N TYR A 267 16.24 -1.74 20.22
CA TYR A 267 15.14 -2.66 20.53
C TYR A 267 15.23 -3.99 19.79
N ALA A 268 15.68 -3.96 18.53
CA ALA A 268 15.87 -5.16 17.75
C ALA A 268 16.89 -4.94 16.64
N SER A 269 17.67 -5.98 16.35
CA SER A 269 18.65 -6.04 15.27
C SER A 269 18.37 -7.21 14.33
N PRO A 270 18.71 -7.10 13.03
CA PRO A 270 18.50 -8.19 12.06
C PRO A 270 19.14 -9.53 12.48
N ALA A 271 20.25 -9.48 13.21
CA ALA A 271 20.95 -10.66 13.71
C ALA A 271 20.10 -11.52 14.65
N GLU A 272 19.15 -10.93 15.37
CA GLU A 272 18.30 -11.64 16.33
C GLU A 272 17.22 -12.49 15.65
N PHE A 273 16.93 -12.23 14.38
CA PHE A 273 15.95 -12.97 13.58
C PHE A 273 16.59 -14.07 12.72
N VAL A 274 17.92 -14.15 12.64
CA VAL A 274 18.62 -15.20 11.88
C VAL A 274 18.21 -16.58 12.40
N GLY A 275 17.75 -17.44 11.49
CA GLY A 275 17.29 -18.80 11.80
C GLY A 275 15.84 -18.88 12.29
N HIS A 276 15.12 -17.77 12.35
CA HIS A 276 13.68 -17.73 12.60
C HIS A 276 12.89 -17.52 11.30
N ALA A 277 11.68 -18.09 11.23
CA ALA A 277 10.82 -18.00 10.05
C ALA A 277 10.55 -16.55 9.60
N ILE A 278 10.46 -15.61 10.54
CA ILE A 278 10.23 -14.19 10.24
C ILE A 278 11.30 -13.58 9.32
N ALA A 279 12.53 -14.11 9.34
CA ALA A 279 13.63 -13.65 8.48
C ALA A 279 13.74 -14.41 7.15
N SER A 280 13.18 -15.61 7.03
CA SER A 280 13.37 -16.49 5.87
C SER A 280 12.13 -16.74 5.02
N GLU A 281 10.94 -16.54 5.57
CA GLU A 281 9.66 -16.85 4.90
C GLU A 281 8.87 -15.60 4.47
N TYR A 282 9.40 -14.41 4.75
CA TYR A 282 8.75 -13.13 4.48
C TYR A 282 9.69 -12.17 3.78
N HIS A 283 9.13 -11.30 2.95
CA HIS A 283 9.86 -10.21 2.31
C HIS A 283 9.67 -8.93 3.12
N TRP A 284 10.75 -8.43 3.71
CA TRP A 284 10.78 -7.16 4.45
C TRP A 284 10.93 -6.02 3.45
N LEU A 285 9.87 -5.24 3.26
CA LEU A 285 9.83 -4.18 2.25
C LEU A 285 10.52 -2.90 2.72
N ILE A 286 10.40 -2.58 4.01
CA ILE A 286 11.08 -1.44 4.63
C ILE A 286 12.47 -1.89 5.09
N PRO A 287 13.56 -1.34 4.51
CA PRO A 287 14.92 -1.78 4.79
C PRO A 287 15.38 -1.31 6.18
N ASP A 288 16.41 -1.99 6.70
CA ASP A 288 16.94 -1.72 8.05
C ASP A 288 17.59 -0.34 8.21
N ASP A 289 17.97 0.31 7.09
CA ASP A 289 18.54 1.65 7.06
C ASP A 289 17.50 2.76 6.81
N ALA A 290 16.21 2.42 6.76
CA ALA A 290 15.13 3.41 6.72
C ALA A 290 15.06 4.23 8.02
N ASP A 291 14.63 5.48 7.87
CA ASP A 291 14.37 6.39 8.98
C ASP A 291 12.86 6.58 9.13
N THR A 292 12.24 5.84 10.06
CA THR A 292 10.77 5.87 10.27
C THR A 292 10.36 6.68 11.49
N ASN A 293 11.29 7.37 12.15
CA ASN A 293 11.00 8.18 13.33
C ASN A 293 11.34 9.67 13.15
N VAL A 294 10.59 10.55 13.81
CA VAL A 294 10.70 12.02 13.68
C VAL A 294 11.82 12.57 14.58
N SER A 295 12.74 11.73 15.04
CA SER A 295 13.80 12.12 15.96
C SER A 295 14.89 12.91 15.24
N THR A 296 15.42 13.96 15.87
CA THR A 296 16.62 14.64 15.36
C THR A 296 17.91 13.98 15.81
N ASN A 297 17.82 12.99 16.70
CA ASN A 297 18.94 12.38 17.41
C ASN A 297 19.15 10.90 17.07
N SER A 298 18.23 10.30 16.32
CA SER A 298 18.27 8.91 15.88
C SER A 298 17.56 8.78 14.53
N ALA A 299 17.92 7.76 13.77
CA ALA A 299 17.23 7.33 12.56
C ALA A 299 17.04 5.81 12.71
N CYS A 300 15.80 5.38 12.94
CA CYS A 300 15.48 4.00 13.29
C CYS A 300 14.36 3.46 12.40
N ALA A 301 14.54 2.26 11.87
CA ALA A 301 13.53 1.53 11.08
C ALA A 301 12.55 0.77 12.01
N TYR A 302 11.81 1.49 12.86
CA TYR A 302 10.86 0.88 13.78
C TYR A 302 9.64 0.31 13.07
N ASP A 303 9.12 1.07 12.11
CA ASP A 303 7.90 0.75 11.37
C ASP A 303 8.24 -0.12 10.16
N ARG A 304 7.51 -1.22 9.97
CA ARG A 304 7.83 -2.24 8.96
C ARG A 304 6.60 -2.65 8.17
N ILE A 305 6.88 -3.17 6.97
CA ILE A 305 5.93 -3.88 6.12
C ILE A 305 6.62 -5.17 5.68
N LEU A 306 5.99 -6.29 5.96
CA LEU A 306 6.37 -7.63 5.54
C LEU A 306 5.26 -8.17 4.65
N ILE A 307 5.64 -8.96 3.64
CA ILE A 307 4.69 -9.66 2.79
C ILE A 307 5.03 -11.14 2.68
N THR A 308 4.01 -11.98 2.51
CA THR A 308 4.19 -13.40 2.15
C THR A 308 4.62 -13.57 0.70
N GLU A 309 5.07 -14.77 0.36
CA GLU A 309 5.44 -15.12 -1.02
C GLU A 309 4.30 -14.91 -2.03
N GLY A 310 3.03 -15.18 -1.64
CA GLY A 310 1.86 -14.97 -2.51
C GLY A 310 1.77 -13.52 -3.02
N MET A 311 1.97 -12.57 -2.10
CA MET A 311 1.85 -11.13 -2.39
C MET A 311 2.98 -10.58 -3.28
N VAL A 312 4.08 -11.32 -3.49
CA VAL A 312 5.24 -10.85 -4.27
C VAL A 312 4.86 -10.56 -5.73
N GLY A 313 3.94 -11.34 -6.30
CA GLY A 313 3.46 -11.14 -7.67
C GLY A 313 2.78 -9.78 -7.87
N ASP A 314 2.06 -9.33 -6.85
CA ASP A 314 1.36 -8.06 -6.84
C ASP A 314 2.21 -6.90 -6.35
N TYR A 315 3.25 -7.14 -5.57
CA TYR A 315 4.18 -6.09 -5.18
C TYR A 315 4.80 -5.41 -6.42
N THR A 316 4.72 -4.07 -6.44
CA THR A 316 5.26 -3.27 -7.55
C THR A 316 6.78 -3.14 -7.49
N GLY A 317 7.38 -3.33 -6.31
CA GLY A 317 8.75 -2.94 -6.01
C GLY A 317 8.87 -1.57 -5.33
N GLU A 318 7.78 -0.80 -5.28
CA GLU A 318 7.76 0.55 -4.71
C GLU A 318 7.28 0.54 -3.25
N TRP A 319 8.08 1.20 -2.42
CA TRP A 319 7.81 1.44 -1.01
C TRP A 319 8.33 2.82 -0.63
N GLY A 320 7.93 3.32 0.53
CA GLY A 320 8.50 4.55 1.05
C GLY A 320 8.14 4.86 2.48
N VAL A 321 8.75 5.95 2.96
CA VAL A 321 8.44 6.59 4.23
C VAL A 321 7.84 7.95 3.92
N GLY A 322 6.66 8.23 4.48
CA GLY A 322 6.02 9.53 4.39
C GLY A 322 6.65 10.54 5.35
N THR A 323 5.99 11.68 5.53
CA THR A 323 6.49 12.74 6.40
C THR A 323 5.37 13.34 7.23
N VAL A 324 5.69 13.73 8.46
CA VAL A 324 4.88 14.62 9.29
C VAL A 324 5.62 15.93 9.51
N SER A 325 4.89 17.01 9.73
CA SER A 325 5.44 18.36 9.90
C SER A 325 6.17 18.55 11.22
N SER A 326 5.81 17.80 12.26
CA SER A 326 6.40 17.91 13.59
C SER A 326 6.03 16.73 14.50
N LYS A 327 6.79 16.58 15.59
CA LYS A 327 6.47 15.68 16.71
C LYS A 327 5.12 15.93 17.39
N THR A 328 4.44 17.05 17.11
CA THR A 328 3.09 17.27 17.62
C THR A 328 2.06 16.39 16.89
N VAL A 329 2.34 16.06 15.64
CA VAL A 329 1.49 15.23 14.77
C VAL A 329 1.70 13.76 15.11
N SER A 330 2.93 13.27 14.98
CA SER A 330 3.40 11.98 15.47
C SER A 330 4.92 12.04 15.66
N ASP A 331 5.49 11.15 16.46
CA ASP A 331 6.93 10.87 16.51
C ASP A 331 7.36 9.73 15.57
N HIS A 332 6.44 9.15 14.81
CA HIS A 332 6.68 8.22 13.71
C HIS A 332 6.30 8.84 12.36
N PHE A 333 6.91 8.33 11.30
CA PHE A 333 6.48 8.56 9.92
C PHE A 333 5.67 7.37 9.42
N PRO A 334 4.64 7.57 8.58
CA PRO A 334 3.94 6.46 7.97
C PRO A 334 4.86 5.71 6.99
N VAL A 335 4.80 4.39 6.98
CA VAL A 335 5.47 3.54 5.97
C VAL A 335 4.43 2.99 5.00
N TRP A 336 4.80 2.83 3.74
CA TRP A 336 3.87 2.38 2.70
C TRP A 336 4.53 1.53 1.62
N ALA A 337 3.70 0.74 0.93
CA ALA A 337 4.08 -0.04 -0.25
C ALA A 337 2.95 -0.05 -1.30
N GLU A 338 3.31 -0.25 -2.57
CA GLU A 338 2.38 -0.26 -3.69
C GLU A 338 2.20 -1.68 -4.27
N PHE A 339 0.94 -2.04 -4.51
CA PHE A 339 0.54 -3.37 -4.98
C PHE A 339 -0.36 -3.25 -6.21
N LYS A 340 -0.14 -4.10 -7.20
CA LYS A 340 -0.90 -4.18 -8.43
C LYS A 340 -2.26 -4.80 -8.16
N VAL A 341 -3.26 -4.31 -8.86
CA VAL A 341 -4.60 -4.86 -8.92
C VAL A 341 -4.78 -5.37 -10.34
N GLY A 342 -4.85 -6.69 -10.51
CA GLY A 342 -4.96 -7.28 -11.83
C GLY A 342 -5.24 -8.77 -11.80
N HIS A 343 -5.91 -9.26 -12.84
CA HIS A 343 -6.16 -10.68 -13.00
C HIS A 343 -4.84 -11.42 -13.25
N HIS A 344 -4.36 -12.14 -12.24
CA HIS A 344 -3.47 -13.29 -12.47
C HIS A 344 -4.23 -14.25 -13.39
N ASN A 345 -3.83 -14.30 -14.67
CA ASN A 345 -4.38 -15.23 -15.66
C ASN A 345 -3.73 -16.60 -15.53
#